data_AF-A0A6L3MJP1-F1
#
_entry.id   AF-A0A6L3MJP1-F1
#
_cell.length_a   1.000
_cell.length_b   1.000
_cell.length_c   1.000
_cell.angle_alpha   90.00
_cell.angle_beta   90.00
_cell.angle_gamma   90.00
#
_symmetry.space_group_name_H-M   'P 1'
#
loop_
_entity.id
_entity.type
_entity.pdbx_description
1 polymer ?
#
loop_
_entity_poly.entity_id
_entity_poly.type
_entity_poly.pdbx_seq_one_letter_code
_entity_poly.pdbx_strand_id
1 'polypeptide(L)'
;MNTIQGGMLLVFTLIAIAALILMIARYKIYPFLVLIIVSLGLGLAVGMPMDKIVKSFETGNGNTLGHIAVVVGLGTMLGKMMAESGGAE
;
A
#
# COMPACT_ATOMS: atom_id res chain seq x y z
N MET A 1 10.14 -6.29 -27.23
CA MET A 1 10.34 -5.60 -25.95
C MET A 1 10.29 -4.10 -26.22
N ASN A 2 9.08 -3.53 -26.24
CA ASN A 2 8.95 -2.08 -26.36
C ASN A 2 9.26 -1.51 -24.98
N THR A 3 10.42 -0.88 -24.86
CA THR A 3 10.77 0.03 -23.79
C THR A 3 9.70 1.12 -23.73
N ILE A 4 8.74 0.95 -22.83
CA ILE A 4 7.87 2.03 -22.39
C ILE A 4 8.80 3.13 -21.90
N GLN A 5 9.01 4.13 -22.75
CA GLN A 5 9.93 5.24 -22.57
C GLN A 5 9.57 5.90 -21.23
N GLY A 6 10.55 6.13 -20.34
CA GLY A 6 10.31 6.36 -18.91
C GLY A 6 9.22 7.38 -18.55
N GLY A 7 8.92 8.35 -19.43
CA GLY A 7 7.78 9.25 -19.29
C GLY A 7 6.41 8.55 -19.21
N MET A 8 6.18 7.49 -20.00
CA MET A 8 4.90 6.77 -19.98
C MET A 8 4.75 5.92 -18.70
N LEU A 9 5.84 5.43 -18.09
CA LEU A 9 5.80 4.77 -16.78
C LEU A 9 5.38 5.73 -15.67
N LEU A 10 5.87 6.97 -15.70
CA LEU A 10 5.44 8.01 -14.75
C LEU A 10 3.95 8.32 -14.90
N VAL A 11 3.44 8.35 -16.13
CA VAL A 11 2.00 8.56 -16.38
C VAL A 11 1.18 7.40 -15.81
N PHE A 12 1.54 6.15 -16.08
CA PHE A 12 0.85 4.99 -15.49
C PHE A 12 0.92 5.00 -13.96
N THR A 13 2.05 5.41 -13.39
CA THR A 13 2.23 5.52 -11.94
C THR A 13 1.32 6.60 -11.36
N LEU A 14 1.24 7.79 -11.98
CA LEU A 14 0.33 8.85 -11.56
C LEU A 14 -1.14 8.41 -11.63
N ILE A 15 -1.53 7.70 -12.69
CA ILE A 15 -2.87 7.15 -12.83
C ILE A 15 -3.16 6.14 -11.72
N ALA A 16 -2.20 5.26 -11.40
CA ALA A 16 -2.35 4.29 -10.32
C ALA A 16 -2.50 4.97 -8.95
N ILE A 17 -1.70 6.00 -8.65
CA ILE A 17 -1.82 6.77 -7.40
C ILE A 17 -3.17 7.46 -7.33
N ALA A 18 -3.62 8.10 -8.41
CA ALA A 18 -4.93 8.74 -8.47
C ALA A 18 -6.07 7.72 -8.25
N ALA A 19 -5.98 6.54 -8.87
CA ALA A 19 -6.94 5.46 -8.68
C ALA A 19 -6.96 4.95 -7.23
N LEU A 20 -5.78 4.80 -6.61
CA LEU A 20 -5.62 4.44 -5.20
C LEU A 20 -6.34 5.44 -4.29
N ILE A 21 -6.03 6.73 -4.44
CA ILE A 21 -6.64 7.79 -3.63
C ILE A 21 -8.14 7.83 -3.85
N LEU A 22 -8.61 7.70 -5.09
CA LEU A 22 -10.04 7.77 -5.41
C LEU A 22 -10.80 6.55 -4.85
N MET A 23 -10.26 5.33 -4.94
CA MET A 23 -10.86 4.14 -4.32
C MET A 23 -10.93 4.23 -2.80
N ILE A 24 -9.91 4.76 -2.14
CA ILE A 24 -9.88 4.89 -0.68
C ILE A 24 -10.80 6.03 -0.23
N ALA A 25 -10.64 7.23 -0.81
CA ALA A 25 -11.34 8.43 -0.36
C ALA A 25 -12.81 8.47 -0.80
N ARG A 26 -13.12 8.09 -2.04
CA ARG A 26 -14.48 8.21 -2.60
C ARG A 26 -15.31 6.95 -2.39
N TYR A 27 -14.72 5.78 -2.58
CA TYR A 27 -15.41 4.49 -2.48
C TYR A 27 -15.29 3.83 -1.10
N LYS A 28 -14.53 4.43 -0.16
CA LYS A 28 -14.34 3.92 1.20
C LYS A 28 -13.91 2.45 1.25
N ILE A 29 -13.14 2.00 0.27
CA ILE A 29 -12.59 0.65 0.24
C ILE A 29 -11.37 0.59 1.18
N TYR A 30 -11.20 -0.54 1.89
CA TYR A 30 -10.05 -0.75 2.77
C TYR A 30 -8.72 -0.54 2.03
N PRO A 31 -7.79 0.29 2.55
CA PRO A 31 -6.55 0.66 1.86
C PRO A 31 -5.73 -0.54 1.38
N PHE A 32 -5.65 -1.59 2.19
CA PHE A 32 -4.91 -2.80 1.87
C PHE A 32 -5.44 -3.51 0.63
N LEU A 33 -6.77 -3.61 0.51
CA LEU A 33 -7.43 -4.22 -0.63
C LEU A 33 -7.19 -3.39 -1.90
N VAL A 34 -7.31 -2.06 -1.78
CA VAL A 34 -7.04 -1.14 -2.90
C VAL A 34 -5.58 -1.26 -3.35
N LEU A 35 -4.63 -1.31 -2.41
CA LEU A 35 -3.20 -1.47 -2.72
C LEU A 35 -2.93 -2.74 -3.52
N ILE A 36 -3.53 -3.86 -3.15
CA ILE A 36 -3.39 -5.13 -3.90
C ILE A 36 -3.92 -4.97 -5.33
N ILE A 37 -5.16 -4.49 -5.48
CA ILE A 37 -5.82 -4.39 -6.78
C ILE A 37 -5.07 -3.42 -7.71
N VAL A 38 -4.69 -2.25 -7.20
CA VAL A 38 -4.01 -1.22 -7.99
C VAL A 38 -2.57 -1.60 -8.30
N SER A 39 -1.84 -2.22 -7.37
CA SER A 39 -0.45 -2.65 -7.62
C SER A 39 -0.39 -3.79 -8.64
N LEU A 40 -1.31 -4.76 -8.54
CA LEU A 40 -1.46 -5.81 -9.55
C LEU A 40 -1.86 -5.21 -10.91
N GLY A 41 -2.87 -4.33 -10.93
CA GLY A 41 -3.31 -3.65 -12.15
C GLY A 41 -2.20 -2.86 -12.83
N LEU A 42 -1.40 -2.11 -12.08
CA LEU A 42 -0.24 -1.37 -12.58
C LEU A 42 0.85 -2.31 -13.11
N GLY A 43 1.18 -3.37 -12.37
CA GLY A 43 2.19 -4.34 -12.77
C GLY A 43 1.83 -5.04 -14.09
N LEU A 44 0.55 -5.38 -14.26
CA LEU A 44 0.01 -5.96 -15.50
C LEU A 44 0.01 -4.93 -16.64
N ALA A 45 -0.38 -3.67 -16.38
CA ALA A 45 -0.39 -2.61 -17.39
C ALA A 45 1.02 -2.27 -17.92
N VAL A 46 2.04 -2.40 -17.08
CA VAL A 46 3.46 -2.20 -17.45
C VAL A 46 4.08 -3.45 -18.10
N GLY A 47 3.38 -4.59 -18.08
CA GLY A 47 3.85 -5.85 -18.65
C GLY A 47 4.96 -6.52 -17.84
N MET A 48 4.99 -6.30 -16.51
CA MET A 48 5.93 -7.01 -15.64
C MET A 48 5.54 -8.49 -15.50
N PRO A 49 6.52 -9.41 -15.41
CA PRO A 49 6.21 -10.81 -15.11
C PRO A 49 5.60 -10.93 -13.71
N MET A 50 4.62 -11.82 -13.56
CA MET A 50 3.82 -11.97 -12.34
C MET A 50 4.68 -12.13 -11.07
N ASP A 51 5.76 -12.91 -11.17
CA ASP A 51 6.70 -13.15 -10.07
C ASP A 51 7.35 -11.85 -9.57
N LYS A 52 7.71 -10.94 -10.49
CA LYS A 52 8.26 -9.63 -10.13
C LYS A 52 7.20 -8.72 -9.54
N ILE A 53 5.95 -8.77 -10.01
CA ILE A 53 4.86 -7.94 -9.47
C ILE A 53 4.64 -8.28 -8.00
N VAL A 54 4.49 -9.57 -7.69
CA VAL A 54 4.29 -10.05 -6.31
C VAL A 54 5.47 -9.67 -5.44
N LYS A 55 6.71 -9.93 -5.90
CA LYS A 55 7.91 -9.60 -5.15
C LYS A 55 8.08 -8.10 -4.90
N SER A 56 7.76 -7.26 -5.87
CA SER A 56 7.77 -5.79 -5.71
C SER A 56 6.69 -5.31 -4.75
N PHE A 57 5.50 -5.90 -4.79
CA PHE A 57 4.43 -5.61 -3.83
C PHE A 57 4.84 -6.00 -2.41
N GLU A 58 5.31 -7.23 -2.20
CA GLU A 58 5.77 -7.72 -0.90
C GLU A 58 6.93 -6.89 -0.34
N THR A 59 7.89 -6.54 -1.19
CA THR A 59 9.05 -5.73 -0.76
C THR A 59 8.62 -4.31 -0.38
N GLY A 60 7.81 -3.65 -1.22
CA GLY A 60 7.37 -2.28 -0.96
C GLY A 60 6.42 -2.20 0.24
N ASN A 61 5.27 -2.88 0.13
CA ASN A 61 4.23 -2.87 1.15
C ASN A 61 4.72 -3.54 2.45
N GLY A 62 5.46 -4.65 2.36
CA GLY A 62 5.99 -5.36 3.54
C GLY A 62 7.03 -4.55 4.32
N ASN A 63 7.88 -3.77 3.64
CA ASN A 63 8.82 -2.89 4.33
C ASN A 63 8.09 -1.77 5.09
N THR A 64 7.10 -1.13 4.44
CA THR A 64 6.27 -0.10 5.09
C THR A 64 5.45 -0.66 6.24
N LEU A 65 4.77 -1.78 6.02
CA LEU A 65 3.96 -2.44 7.04
C LEU A 65 4.81 -2.98 8.18
N GLY A 66 6.00 -3.51 7.92
CA GLY A 66 6.90 -3.97 8.98
C GLY A 66 7.27 -2.85 9.94
N HIS A 67 7.61 -1.67 9.40
CA HIS A 67 7.91 -0.50 10.21
C HIS A 67 6.68 -0.01 11.00
N ILE A 68 5.53 0.14 10.32
CA ILE A 68 4.30 0.60 10.94
C ILE A 68 3.76 -0.42 11.95
N ALA A 69 3.90 -1.73 11.70
CA ALA A 69 3.38 -2.78 12.57
C ALA A 69 4.03 -2.77 13.95
N VAL A 70 5.33 -2.46 14.05
CA VAL A 70 5.99 -2.32 15.35
C VAL A 70 5.45 -1.12 16.11
N VAL A 71 5.38 0.05 15.46
CA VAL A 71 4.91 1.30 16.07
C VAL A 71 3.44 1.18 16.50
N VAL A 72 2.58 0.69 15.62
CA VAL A 72 1.15 0.48 15.90
C VAL A 72 0.97 -0.64 16.93
N GLY A 73 1.71 -1.75 16.84
CA GLY A 73 1.63 -2.85 17.79
C GLY A 73 1.96 -2.41 19.21
N LEU A 74 3.13 -1.79 19.42
CA LEU A 74 3.51 -1.26 20.73
C LEU A 74 2.56 -0.16 21.19
N GLY A 75 2.17 0.75 20.30
CA GLY A 75 1.23 1.83 20.62
C GLY A 75 -0.14 1.32 21.07
N THR A 76 -0.67 0.27 20.43
CA THR A 76 -1.95 -0.34 20.84
C THR A 76 -1.85 -1.08 22.17
N MET A 77 -0.72 -1.77 22.45
CA MET A 77 -0.47 -2.39 23.75
C MET A 77 -0.39 -1.35 24.87
N LEU A 78 0.38 -0.29 24.68
CA LEU A 78 0.49 0.82 25.63
C LEU A 78 -0.85 1.54 25.82
N GLY A 79 -1.57 1.79 24.73
CA GLY A 79 -2.90 2.42 24.79
C GLY A 79 -3.90 1.58 25.58
N LYS A 80 -3.90 0.25 25.39
CA LYS A 80 -4.73 -0.66 26.19
C LYS A 80 -4.35 -0.64 27.67
N MET A 81 -3.05 -0.69 27.98
CA MET A 81 -2.56 -0.61 29.35
C MET A 81 -2.95 0.71 30.03
N MET A 82 -2.91 1.84 29.33
CA MET A 82 -3.35 3.14 29.84
C MET A 82 -4.87 3.20 30.06
N ALA A 83 -5.65 2.64 29.14
CA ALA A 83 -7.11 2.59 29.25
C ALA A 83 -7.57 1.72 30.44
N GLU A 84 -6.87 0.61 30.72
CA GLU A 84 -7.18 -0.27 31.86
C GLU A 84 -6.64 0.25 33.20
N SER A 85 -5.60 1.09 33.21
CA SER A 85 -5.00 1.64 34.43
C SER A 85 -5.65 2.93 34.93
N GLY A 86 -6.63 3.48 34.20
CA GLY A 86 -7.23 4.78 34.52
C GLY A 86 -6.31 5.97 34.23
N GLY A 87 -5.18 5.76 33.54
CA GLY A 87 -4.23 6.81 33.16
C GLY A 87 -4.57 7.50 31.83
N ALA A 88 -5.68 7.13 31.19
CA ALA A 88 -6.17 7.67 29.93
C ALA A 88 -7.36 8.65 30.09
N GLU A 89 -7.86 8.83 31.32
CA GLU A 89 -8.82 9.88 31.69
C GLU A 89 -8.12 11.20 32.02
#